data_AF-A0A3L7VE34-F1
#
_entry.id   AF-A0A3L7VE34-F1
#
_cell.length_a   1.000
_cell.length_b   1.000
_cell.length_c   1.000
_cell.angle_alpha   90.00
_cell.angle_beta   90.00
_cell.angle_gamma   90.00
#
_symmetry.space_group_name_H-M   'P 1'
#
loop_
_entity.id
_entity.type
_entity.pdbx_description
1 polymer ?
#
loop_
_entity_poly.entity_id
_entity_poly.type
_entity_poly.pdbx_seq_one_letter_code
_entity_poly.pdbx_strand_id
1 'polypeptide(L)'
;MSRSQSNAVSLFLGIWSVIAGLGFGVAGAEDWPMFRHDLRRSGATGERIDARRLAPAWVYRSPQPPQPAWAGAADVDAFRKQRGLGDMRRYDSVDHCVVAGDAVFC
;
A
#
# COMPACT_ATOMS: atom_id res chain seq x y z
N MET A 1 21.66 -1.15 -52.34
CA MET A 1 21.82 -0.37 -51.09
C MET A 1 22.94 -0.99 -50.26
N SER A 2 23.90 -0.18 -49.83
CA SER A 2 25.18 -0.63 -49.24
C SER A 2 24.99 -1.17 -47.81
N ARG A 3 25.59 -2.32 -47.52
CA ARG A 3 25.64 -3.01 -46.20
C ARG A 3 26.00 -2.09 -45.03
N SER A 4 26.72 -1.00 -45.31
CA SER A 4 27.09 0.05 -44.35
C SER A 4 25.87 0.85 -43.83
N GLN A 5 24.89 1.15 -44.68
CA GLN A 5 23.69 1.89 -44.27
C GLN A 5 22.76 1.05 -43.37
N SER A 6 22.65 -0.25 -43.61
CA SER A 6 21.85 -1.16 -42.75
C SER A 6 22.44 -1.30 -41.35
N ASN A 7 23.76 -1.31 -41.21
CA ASN A 7 24.42 -1.39 -39.90
C ASN A 7 24.26 -0.10 -39.08
N ALA A 8 24.32 1.05 -39.75
CA ALA A 8 24.09 2.35 -39.11
C ALA A 8 22.65 2.46 -38.57
N VAL A 9 21.65 2.06 -39.36
CA VAL A 9 20.23 2.09 -38.94
C VAL A 9 19.95 1.17 -37.75
N SER A 10 20.54 -0.03 -37.73
CA SER A 10 20.41 -0.96 -36.60
C SER A 10 21.08 -0.46 -35.32
N LEU A 11 22.23 0.22 -35.44
CA LEU A 11 22.90 0.88 -34.31
C LEU A 11 22.06 2.05 -33.77
N PHE A 12 21.49 2.88 -34.65
CA PHE A 12 20.61 3.98 -34.26
C PHE A 12 19.35 3.47 -33.54
N LEU A 13 18.68 2.44 -34.08
CA LEU A 13 17.51 1.84 -33.44
C LEU A 13 17.86 1.21 -32.08
N GLY A 14 18.98 0.50 -31.98
CA GLY A 14 19.44 -0.09 -30.71
C GLY A 14 19.76 0.96 -29.65
N ILE A 15 20.41 2.06 -30.02
CA ILE A 15 20.73 3.18 -29.12
C ILE A 15 19.44 3.86 -28.62
N TRP A 16 18.47 4.09 -29.49
CA TRP A 16 17.17 4.65 -29.10
C TRP A 16 16.38 3.73 -28.17
N SER A 17 16.45 2.41 -28.35
CA SER A 17 15.84 1.44 -27.43
C SER A 17 16.49 1.43 -26.04
N VAL A 18 17.82 1.61 -25.95
CA VAL A 18 18.53 1.70 -24.67
C VAL A 18 18.21 3.01 -23.93
N ILE A 19 18.12 4.12 -24.66
CA ILE A 19 17.74 5.43 -24.08
C ILE A 19 16.29 5.42 -23.59
N ALA A 20 15.37 4.78 -24.32
CA ALA A 20 13.98 4.62 -23.87
C ALA A 20 13.87 3.73 -22.61
N GLY A 21 14.73 2.73 -22.45
CA GLY A 21 14.77 1.87 -21.25
C GLY A 21 15.32 2.56 -20.01
N LEU A 22 16.25 3.51 -20.16
CA LEU A 22 16.87 4.27 -19.07
C LEU A 22 15.96 5.40 -18.50
N GLY A 23 14.83 5.69 -19.15
CA GLY A 23 13.93 6.80 -18.79
C GLY A 23 12.90 6.49 -17.69
N PHE A 24 12.84 5.25 -17.19
CA PHE A 24 11.97 4.92 -16.06
C PHE A 24 12.62 5.39 -14.76
N GLY A 25 12.41 6.66 -14.42
CA GLY A 25 12.74 7.17 -13.10
C GLY A 25 12.03 6.34 -12.04
N VAL A 26 12.80 5.80 -11.08
CA VAL A 26 12.23 5.25 -9.86
C VAL A 26 11.54 6.41 -9.14
N ALA A 27 10.21 6.43 -9.19
CA ALA A 27 9.42 7.30 -8.33
C ALA A 27 9.61 6.81 -6.91
N GLY A 28 10.59 7.38 -6.20
CA GLY A 28 10.79 7.15 -4.77
C GLY A 28 9.68 7.84 -4.00
N ALA A 29 8.66 7.07 -3.63
CA ALA A 29 7.68 7.48 -2.63
C ALA A 29 8.27 7.29 -1.23
N GLU A 30 7.76 8.02 -0.25
CA GLU A 30 8.09 7.79 1.14
C GLU A 30 7.44 6.49 1.62
N ASP A 31 8.19 5.69 2.40
CA ASP A 31 7.66 4.44 2.94
C ASP A 31 6.67 4.71 4.08
N TRP A 32 5.72 3.78 4.26
CA TRP A 32 4.75 3.82 5.36
C TRP A 32 4.83 2.54 6.21
N PRO A 33 5.92 2.34 6.96
CA PRO A 33 6.24 1.03 7.55
C PRO A 33 5.41 0.69 8.79
N MET A 34 4.66 1.63 9.38
CA MET A 34 3.90 1.38 10.60
C MET A 34 2.63 2.21 10.71
N PHE A 35 1.77 1.86 11.68
CA PHE A 35 0.57 2.62 11.98
C PHE A 35 0.91 4.09 12.27
N ARG A 36 0.31 4.99 11.48
CA ARG A 36 0.56 6.44 11.49
C ARG A 36 2.03 6.83 11.21
N HIS A 37 2.67 6.11 10.29
CA HIS A 37 3.96 6.43 9.65
C HIS A 37 5.19 6.30 10.54
N ASP A 38 5.19 6.86 11.75
CA ASP A 38 6.36 6.96 12.63
C ASP A 38 6.04 6.65 14.10
N LEU A 39 7.10 6.56 14.93
CA LEU A 39 6.98 6.31 16.38
C LEU A 39 6.20 7.40 17.12
N ARG A 40 6.15 8.62 16.58
CA ARG A 40 5.33 9.71 17.14
C ARG A 40 3.88 9.61 16.70
N ARG A 41 3.57 8.65 15.83
CA ARG A 41 2.29 8.45 15.17
C ARG A 41 1.86 9.76 14.54
N SER A 42 2.65 10.41 13.69
CA SER A 42 2.23 11.68 13.08
C SER A 42 1.02 11.49 12.15
N GLY A 43 1.03 10.44 11.33
CA GLY A 43 0.09 10.28 10.22
C GLY A 43 0.32 11.30 9.10
N ALA A 44 1.55 11.80 8.94
CA ALA A 44 1.92 12.74 7.91
C ALA A 44 3.00 12.15 7.00
N THR A 45 3.01 12.57 5.73
CA THR A 45 4.09 12.32 4.77
C THR A 45 4.77 13.64 4.41
N GLY A 46 6.07 13.58 4.11
CA GLY A 46 6.84 14.68 3.51
C GLY A 46 6.54 14.90 2.02
N GLU A 47 5.76 14.03 1.38
CA GLU A 47 5.40 14.16 -0.03
C GLU A 47 4.52 15.39 -0.31
N ARG A 48 4.70 15.98 -1.50
CA ARG A 48 3.88 17.10 -1.99
C ARG A 48 2.92 16.60 -3.05
N ILE A 49 1.67 16.39 -2.65
CA ILE A 49 0.61 15.90 -3.54
C ILE A 49 -0.10 17.09 -4.20
N ASP A 50 -0.16 17.10 -5.53
CA ASP A 50 -1.04 18.02 -6.27
C ASP A 50 -2.46 17.44 -6.33
N ALA A 51 -3.35 17.99 -5.51
CA ALA A 51 -4.72 17.51 -5.40
C ALA A 51 -5.51 17.57 -6.71
N ARG A 52 -5.13 18.42 -7.66
CA ARG A 52 -5.81 18.55 -8.96
C ARG A 52 -5.56 17.37 -9.89
N ARG A 53 -4.50 16.61 -9.64
CA ARG A 53 -4.06 15.47 -10.46
C ARG A 53 -4.44 14.12 -9.84
N LEU A 54 -5.09 14.14 -8.69
CA LEU A 54 -5.58 12.92 -8.04
C LEU A 54 -6.67 12.27 -8.89
N ALA A 55 -6.39 11.05 -9.31
CA ALA A 55 -7.32 10.17 -9.96
C ALA A 55 -7.15 8.74 -9.39
N PRO A 56 -8.20 7.90 -9.40
CA PRO A 56 -8.08 6.52 -8.98
C PRO A 56 -7.02 5.77 -9.82
N ALA A 57 -5.96 5.30 -9.17
CA ALA A 57 -4.92 4.49 -9.84
C ALA A 57 -5.28 3.00 -9.82
N TRP A 58 -5.81 2.52 -8.69
CA TRP A 58 -6.26 1.15 -8.49
C TRP A 58 -7.30 1.11 -7.37
N VAL A 59 -8.04 0.01 -7.31
CA VAL A 59 -8.98 -0.27 -6.21
C VAL A 59 -8.74 -1.70 -5.75
N TYR A 60 -8.41 -1.85 -4.47
CA TYR A 60 -8.36 -3.17 -3.83
C TYR A 60 -9.72 -3.48 -3.21
N ARG A 61 -10.19 -4.71 -3.42
CA ARG A 61 -11.37 -5.25 -2.73
C ARG A 61 -10.90 -6.49 -1.97
N SER A 62 -11.00 -6.46 -0.64
CA SER A 62 -10.67 -7.62 0.17
C SER A 62 -11.54 -8.81 -0.28
N PRO A 63 -10.95 -9.98 -0.54
CA PRO A 63 -11.72 -11.19 -0.84
C PRO A 63 -12.46 -11.71 0.41
N GLN A 64 -12.04 -11.30 1.61
CA GLN A 64 -12.70 -11.66 2.86
C GLN A 64 -13.58 -10.51 3.36
N PRO A 65 -14.83 -10.78 3.76
CA PRO A 65 -15.64 -9.77 4.43
C PRO A 65 -15.01 -9.43 5.79
N PRO A 66 -15.21 -8.20 6.30
CA PRO A 66 -14.78 -7.84 7.65
C PRO A 66 -15.33 -8.85 8.67
N GLN A 67 -14.46 -9.41 9.48
CA GLN A 67 -14.83 -10.30 10.58
C GLN A 67 -14.48 -9.67 11.91
N PRO A 68 -15.26 -9.92 12.97
CA PRO A 68 -14.89 -9.47 14.30
C PRO A 68 -13.63 -10.21 14.77
N ALA A 69 -12.70 -9.49 15.40
CA ALA A 69 -11.48 -10.08 15.95
C ALA A 69 -11.75 -11.13 17.05
N TRP A 70 -12.92 -11.08 17.70
CA TRP A 70 -13.35 -12.05 18.71
C TRP A 70 -14.76 -12.58 18.44
N ALA A 71 -15.03 -13.79 18.92
CA ALA A 71 -16.34 -14.41 18.83
C ALA A 71 -17.35 -13.71 19.77
N GLY A 72 -18.06 -12.71 19.24
CA GLY A 72 -19.26 -12.12 19.83
C GLY A 72 -19.06 -11.46 21.20
N ALA A 73 -20.18 -11.23 21.88
CA ALA A 73 -20.18 -10.59 23.18
C ALA A 73 -19.57 -11.50 24.26
N ALA A 74 -18.90 -10.89 25.23
CA ALA A 74 -18.48 -11.62 26.41
C ALA A 74 -19.71 -12.09 27.20
N ASP A 75 -19.74 -13.37 27.59
CA ASP A 75 -20.88 -13.93 28.32
C ASP A 75 -21.06 -13.31 29.72
N VAL A 76 -19.97 -12.81 30.33
CA VAL A 76 -19.95 -12.36 31.74
C VAL A 76 -19.01 -11.17 31.96
N ASP A 77 -19.47 -10.18 32.72
CA ASP A 77 -18.64 -9.16 33.39
C ASP A 77 -18.48 -9.57 34.86
N ALA A 78 -17.30 -10.12 35.20
CA ALA A 78 -17.01 -10.57 36.56
C ALA A 78 -16.89 -9.41 37.56
N PHE A 79 -16.54 -8.20 37.11
CA PHE A 79 -16.38 -7.02 37.96
C PHE A 79 -17.75 -6.46 38.36
N ARG A 80 -18.69 -6.36 37.40
CA ARG A 80 -20.07 -5.92 37.63
C ARG A 80 -21.03 -7.04 38.01
N LYS A 81 -20.57 -8.30 38.01
CA LYS A 81 -21.38 -9.52 38.24
C LYS A 81 -22.59 -9.61 37.30
N GLN A 82 -22.41 -9.17 36.05
CA GLN A 82 -23.47 -9.10 35.05
C GLN A 82 -23.27 -10.19 33.99
N ARG A 83 -24.36 -10.80 33.52
CA ARG A 83 -24.38 -11.76 32.41
C ARG A 83 -25.10 -11.18 31.20
N GLY A 84 -24.82 -11.72 30.02
CA GLY A 84 -25.48 -11.30 28.78
C GLY A 84 -25.09 -9.88 28.39
N LEU A 85 -23.79 -9.62 28.31
CA LEU A 85 -23.31 -8.34 27.82
C LEU A 85 -23.65 -8.21 26.34
N GLY A 86 -23.91 -6.99 25.89
CA GLY A 86 -23.90 -6.69 24.46
C GLY A 86 -22.49 -6.81 23.89
N ASP A 87 -22.37 -6.93 22.57
CA ASP A 87 -21.07 -6.88 21.89
C ASP A 87 -20.43 -5.50 22.08
N MET A 88 -19.49 -5.41 23.03
CA MET A 88 -18.79 -4.19 23.39
C MET A 88 -17.53 -3.94 22.54
N ARG A 89 -17.19 -4.82 21.59
CA ARG A 89 -15.91 -4.78 20.85
C ARG A 89 -16.07 -4.72 19.34
N ARG A 90 -17.23 -4.26 18.87
CA ARG A 90 -17.49 -4.01 17.44
C ARG A 90 -16.59 -2.93 16.79
N TYR A 91 -15.63 -2.38 17.54
CA TYR A 91 -14.70 -1.34 17.10
C TYR A 91 -13.42 -1.88 16.43
N ASP A 92 -13.14 -3.19 16.51
CA ASP A 92 -11.84 -3.79 16.13
C ASP A 92 -11.95 -4.82 14.99
N SER A 93 -12.91 -4.65 14.09
CA SER A 93 -13.03 -5.47 12.87
C SER A 93 -12.18 -4.89 11.73
N VAL A 94 -10.86 -4.78 11.93
CA VAL A 94 -9.96 -4.19 10.94
C VAL A 94 -8.65 -4.98 10.84
N ASP A 95 -8.29 -5.35 9.61
CA ASP A 95 -6.97 -5.90 9.31
C ASP A 95 -5.92 -4.77 9.38
N HIS A 96 -4.94 -4.89 10.28
CA HIS A 96 -3.92 -3.85 10.51
C HIS A 96 -2.55 -4.14 9.90
N CYS A 97 -2.40 -5.24 9.15
CA CYS A 97 -1.11 -5.55 8.52
C CYS A 97 -0.82 -4.56 7.39
N VAL A 98 0.34 -3.92 7.44
CA VAL A 98 0.85 -3.04 6.38
C VAL A 98 2.06 -3.70 5.74
N VAL A 99 2.16 -3.62 4.41
CA VAL A 99 3.29 -4.15 3.63
C VAL A 99 4.06 -2.97 3.04
N ALA A 100 5.38 -2.94 3.24
CA ALA A 100 6.28 -1.99 2.60
C ALA A 100 7.52 -2.72 2.10
N GLY A 101 7.84 -2.56 0.81
CA GLY A 101 8.89 -3.34 0.15
C GLY A 101 8.61 -4.85 0.21
N ASP A 102 9.58 -5.60 0.74
CA ASP A 102 9.54 -7.05 0.96
C ASP A 102 9.23 -7.42 2.42
N ALA A 103 8.79 -6.46 3.23
CA ALA A 103 8.51 -6.64 4.65
C ALA A 103 7.01 -6.49 5.00
N VAL A 104 6.58 -7.28 5.98
CA VAL A 104 5.25 -7.20 6.61
C VAL A 104 5.41 -6.65 8.01
N PHE A 105 4.61 -5.65 8.37
CA PHE A 105 4.61 -5.01 9.68
C PHE A 105 3.27 -5.29 10.39
N CYS A 106 3.36 -5.88 11.59
CA CYS A 106 2.24 -6.28 12.46
C CYS A 106 2.41 -5.73 13.86
#